data_AF-Q22MD8-F1
#
_entry.id   AF-Q22MD8-F1
#
_cell.length_a   1.000
_cell.length_b   1.000
_cell.length_c   1.000
_cell.angle_alpha   90.00
_cell.angle_beta   90.00
_cell.angle_gamma   90.00
#
_symmetry.space_group_name_H-M   'P 1'
#
loop_
_entity.id
_entity.type
_entity.pdbx_description
1 polymer ?
#
loop_
_entity_poly.entity_id
_entity_poly.type
_entity_poly.pdbx_seq_one_letter_code
_entity_poly.pdbx_strand_id
1 'polypeptide(L)'
;MSSQPKQSALNSVINIFLDIVSQKISEDELNTESSWSSMCDNISIKEVSQQQQQVSCSQFKNSQQISAQYSDASDGQFEVSKMKHNQLQNMIKNILKSFLKYLIKLQDMNTIRKYQSMYSKHTIISFSQIKKVVSKKVNIKANRWNFQLQSIVQSQKLKHIFYDYLIDSSESWLLQSKVSNTNEHQRLIFFILNCIENNQPLKIKTYKKKK
;
A
#
# COMPACT_ATOMS: atom_id res chain seq x y z
N MET A 1 -11.57 17.97 60.73
CA MET A 1 -11.42 16.49 60.76
C MET A 1 -11.52 16.03 59.32
N SER A 2 -10.38 15.72 58.71
CA SER A 2 -10.22 15.67 57.25
C SER A 2 -9.94 14.25 56.78
N SER A 3 -10.65 13.87 55.73
CA SER A 3 -10.80 12.54 55.14
C SER A 3 -9.62 12.10 54.27
N GLN A 4 -9.00 10.96 54.57
CA GLN A 4 -8.22 10.19 53.58
C GLN A 4 -8.23 8.67 53.87
N PRO A 5 -9.08 7.87 53.18
CA PRO A 5 -8.85 6.44 53.01
C PRO A 5 -8.65 6.00 51.55
N LYS A 6 -8.80 6.90 50.56
CA LYS A 6 -8.82 6.52 49.12
C LYS A 6 -7.46 6.29 48.46
N GLN A 7 -6.37 6.87 48.99
CA GLN A 7 -5.02 6.68 48.42
C GLN A 7 -4.43 5.28 48.70
N SER A 8 -4.81 4.65 49.83
CA SER A 8 -4.31 3.33 50.23
C SER A 8 -4.76 2.21 49.29
N ALA A 9 -6.05 2.21 48.91
CA ALA A 9 -6.59 1.19 48.00
C ALA A 9 -6.00 1.28 46.59
N LEU A 10 -5.75 2.49 46.09
CA LEU A 10 -5.20 2.70 44.75
C LEU A 10 -3.72 2.29 44.69
N ASN A 11 -2.96 2.56 45.75
CA ASN A 11 -1.58 2.07 45.89
C ASN A 11 -1.51 0.55 46.00
N SER A 12 -2.48 -0.08 46.67
CA SER A 12 -2.57 -1.56 46.76
C SER A 12 -2.80 -2.20 45.39
N VAL A 13 -3.72 -1.65 44.59
CA VAL A 13 -3.98 -2.16 43.22
C VAL A 13 -2.77 -1.96 42.30
N ILE A 14 -2.06 -0.84 42.42
CA ILE A 14 -0.84 -0.60 41.64
C ILE A 14 0.24 -1.63 42.00
N ASN A 15 0.45 -1.92 43.29
CA ASN A 15 1.45 -2.90 43.72
C ASN A 15 1.11 -4.32 43.23
N ILE A 16 -0.16 -4.73 43.30
CA ILE A 16 -0.60 -6.03 42.77
C ILE A 16 -0.36 -6.11 41.25
N PHE A 17 -0.63 -5.04 40.51
CA PHE A 17 -0.39 -5.00 39.06
C PHE A 17 1.10 -5.11 38.73
N LEU A 18 1.97 -4.41 39.46
CA LEU A 18 3.42 -4.47 39.26
C LEU A 18 3.99 -5.85 39.60
N ASP A 19 3.48 -6.53 40.61
CA ASP A 19 3.88 -7.91 40.95
C ASP A 19 3.49 -8.90 39.85
N ILE A 20 2.26 -8.80 39.31
CA ILE A 20 1.79 -9.67 38.22
C ILE A 20 2.64 -9.46 36.96
N VAL A 21 2.97 -8.21 36.62
CA VAL A 21 3.80 -7.90 35.44
C VAL A 21 5.23 -8.41 35.64
N SER A 22 5.79 -8.29 36.84
CA SER A 22 7.16 -8.78 37.15
C SER A 22 7.26 -10.30 37.10
N GLN A 23 6.22 -11.03 37.54
CA GLN A 23 6.16 -12.49 37.41
C GLN A 23 6.07 -12.92 35.93
N LYS A 24 5.30 -12.20 35.11
CA LYS A 24 5.15 -12.53 33.69
C LYS A 24 6.40 -12.26 32.85
N ILE A 25 7.17 -11.24 33.20
CA ILE A 25 8.45 -10.94 32.52
C ILE A 25 9.52 -11.99 32.90
N SER A 26 9.46 -12.54 34.12
CA SER A 26 10.41 -13.55 34.59
C SER A 26 10.19 -14.96 33.98
N GLU A 27 8.99 -15.24 33.45
CA GLU A 27 8.68 -16.53 32.80
C GLU A 27 9.03 -16.58 31.29
N ASP A 28 9.18 -15.43 30.63
CA ASP A 28 9.44 -15.35 29.17
C ASP A 28 10.94 -15.26 28.79
N GLU A 29 11.87 -15.16 29.75
CA GLU A 29 13.32 -15.06 29.48
C GLU A 29 14.11 -16.38 29.65
N LEU A 30 13.46 -17.54 29.82
CA LEU A 30 14.15 -18.81 30.09
C LEU A 30 13.82 -19.97 29.12
N ASN A 31 13.38 -19.69 27.89
CA ASN A 31 13.22 -20.72 26.86
C ASN A 31 13.75 -20.30 25.47
N THR A 32 14.90 -19.62 25.44
CA THR A 32 15.69 -19.49 24.21
C THR A 32 17.06 -20.10 24.43
N GLU A 33 17.19 -21.38 24.07
CA GLU A 33 18.38 -22.10 23.58
C GLU A 33 18.34 -23.56 24.02
N SER A 34 18.16 -24.49 23.06
CA SER A 34 18.97 -25.70 22.97
C SER A 34 18.58 -26.56 21.76
N SER A 35 19.55 -26.68 20.84
CA SER A 35 20.01 -27.94 20.26
C SER A 35 19.09 -28.73 19.34
N TRP A 36 19.26 -28.57 18.02
CA TRP A 36 19.35 -29.71 17.10
C TRP A 36 20.41 -29.45 16.03
N SER A 37 21.64 -29.90 16.30
CA SER A 37 22.61 -30.27 15.26
C SER A 37 22.65 -31.78 15.20
N SER A 38 22.40 -32.38 14.04
CA SER A 38 23.22 -33.46 13.48
C SER A 38 22.71 -33.90 12.10
N MET A 39 23.67 -34.33 11.28
CA MET A 39 23.68 -34.72 9.88
C MET A 39 22.67 -35.80 9.46
N CYS A 40 22.29 -35.80 8.17
CA CYS A 40 22.32 -36.97 7.29
C CYS A 40 21.99 -36.59 5.83
N ASP A 41 23.02 -36.61 4.99
CA ASP A 41 23.17 -37.17 3.63
C ASP A 41 22.03 -37.19 2.59
N ASN A 42 22.44 -36.73 1.39
CA ASN A 42 22.17 -37.26 0.05
C ASN A 42 20.74 -37.68 -0.33
N ILE A 43 20.02 -36.80 -1.05
CA ILE A 43 19.04 -37.25 -2.06
C ILE A 43 19.13 -36.38 -3.33
N SER A 44 19.79 -36.98 -4.33
CA SER A 44 19.56 -36.94 -5.78
C SER A 44 18.58 -35.89 -6.34
N ILE A 45 19.12 -34.88 -7.01
CA ILE A 45 18.39 -34.01 -7.94
C ILE A 45 18.15 -34.81 -9.22
N LYS A 46 16.92 -35.29 -9.43
CA LYS A 46 16.44 -35.72 -10.74
C LYS A 46 15.57 -34.64 -11.36
N GLU A 47 16.00 -34.22 -12.55
CA GLU A 47 15.31 -33.36 -13.50
C GLU A 47 13.86 -33.79 -13.75
N VAL A 48 12.93 -32.83 -13.69
CA VAL A 48 11.68 -32.88 -14.47
C VAL A 48 11.31 -31.46 -14.93
N SER A 49 11.75 -31.15 -16.14
CA SER A 49 11.02 -30.49 -17.23
C SER A 49 10.01 -29.38 -16.88
N GLN A 50 10.43 -28.11 -16.92
CA GLN A 50 9.54 -26.98 -17.13
C GLN A 50 9.26 -26.82 -18.64
N GLN A 51 8.08 -27.23 -19.07
CA GLN A 51 7.54 -26.82 -20.37
C GLN A 51 7.18 -25.34 -20.34
N GLN A 52 7.82 -24.60 -21.24
CA GLN A 52 7.48 -23.26 -21.66
C GLN A 52 6.01 -23.20 -22.12
N GLN A 53 5.23 -22.33 -21.50
CA GLN A 53 4.12 -21.67 -22.20
C GLN A 53 4.47 -20.18 -22.32
N GLN A 54 5.08 -19.87 -23.46
CA GLN A 54 5.03 -18.53 -24.05
C GLN A 54 3.56 -18.18 -24.31
N VAL A 55 2.97 -17.39 -23.43
CA VAL A 55 1.81 -16.58 -23.81
C VAL A 55 2.36 -15.21 -24.18
N SER A 56 2.42 -14.96 -25.49
CA SER A 56 2.86 -13.70 -26.09
C SER A 56 2.10 -12.51 -25.48
N CYS A 57 2.74 -11.78 -24.57
CA CYS A 57 2.32 -10.45 -24.15
C CYS A 57 2.96 -9.42 -25.09
N SER A 58 2.44 -9.31 -26.30
CA SER A 58 2.98 -8.43 -27.35
C SER A 58 2.43 -7.00 -27.30
N GLN A 59 1.97 -6.50 -26.14
CA GLN A 59 1.48 -5.12 -26.00
C GLN A 59 2.31 -4.21 -25.09
N PHE A 60 3.40 -4.70 -24.49
CA PHE A 60 4.25 -3.89 -23.59
C PHE A 60 5.48 -3.22 -24.24
N LYS A 61 5.49 -2.99 -25.57
CA LYS A 61 6.61 -2.26 -26.21
C LYS A 61 6.62 -0.75 -25.94
N ASN A 62 5.51 -0.15 -25.47
CA ASN A 62 5.47 1.29 -25.20
C ASN A 62 5.90 1.68 -23.77
N SER A 63 5.92 0.74 -22.82
CA SER A 63 6.30 1.04 -21.43
C SER A 63 7.83 1.16 -21.26
N GLN A 64 8.61 0.44 -22.07
CA GLN A 64 10.08 0.55 -22.07
C GLN A 64 10.59 1.82 -22.80
N GLN A 65 9.84 2.36 -23.77
CA GLN A 65 10.23 3.62 -24.42
C GLN A 65 10.02 4.85 -23.52
N ILE A 66 9.09 4.79 -22.57
CA ILE A 66 8.92 5.86 -21.56
C ILE A 66 10.09 5.84 -20.57
N SER A 67 10.59 4.66 -20.18
CA SER A 67 11.74 4.53 -19.27
C SER A 67 13.00 5.25 -19.79
N ALA A 68 13.27 5.25 -21.10
CA ALA A 68 14.46 5.87 -21.68
C ALA A 68 14.37 7.40 -21.84
N GLN A 69 13.18 8.00 -21.72
CA GLN A 69 13.00 9.47 -21.76
C GLN A 69 13.02 10.13 -20.37
N TYR A 70 13.01 9.35 -19.28
CA TYR A 70 12.91 9.86 -17.92
C TYR A 70 13.98 9.28 -16.98
N SER A 71 15.02 8.65 -17.53
CA SER A 71 16.15 8.05 -16.80
C SER A 71 17.13 9.05 -16.18
N ASP A 72 16.87 10.35 -16.26
CA ASP A 72 17.74 11.40 -15.71
C ASP A 72 17.26 11.96 -14.36
N ALA A 73 16.24 11.34 -13.74
CA ALA A 73 15.77 11.71 -12.41
C ALA A 73 16.54 10.96 -11.31
N SER A 74 17.86 11.17 -11.23
CA SER A 74 18.72 10.64 -10.15
C SER A 74 18.57 11.36 -8.81
N ASP A 75 17.52 12.14 -8.63
CA ASP A 75 17.15 12.69 -7.33
C ASP A 75 15.62 12.62 -7.20
N GLY A 76 15.13 11.86 -6.23
CA GLY A 76 13.73 11.39 -6.08
C GLY A 76 12.68 12.47 -5.80
N GLN A 77 12.80 13.63 -6.43
CA GLN A 77 11.83 14.70 -6.49
C GLN A 77 11.28 14.74 -7.92
N PHE A 78 10.09 14.17 -8.13
CA PHE A 78 9.29 14.53 -9.30
C PHE A 78 9.27 16.07 -9.39
N GLU A 79 9.45 16.63 -10.59
CA GLU A 79 9.30 18.08 -10.87
C GLU A 79 7.83 18.55 -10.67
N VAL A 80 7.18 18.14 -9.58
CA VAL A 80 6.01 18.80 -8.99
C VAL A 80 6.32 20.28 -8.72
N SER A 81 7.60 20.64 -8.59
CA SER A 81 8.08 22.00 -8.33
C SER A 81 7.51 23.06 -9.27
N LYS A 82 7.18 22.72 -10.53
CA LYS A 82 6.57 23.66 -11.50
C LYS A 82 5.04 23.62 -11.53
N MET A 83 4.41 22.58 -10.98
CA MET A 83 2.95 22.42 -11.05
C MET A 83 2.25 23.15 -9.92
N LYS A 84 1.18 23.90 -10.24
CA LYS A 84 0.36 24.55 -9.21
C LYS A 84 -0.25 23.48 -8.30
N HIS A 85 -0.18 23.70 -6.99
CA HIS A 85 -0.69 22.75 -5.98
C HIS A 85 -2.13 22.27 -6.28
N ASN A 86 -3.01 23.17 -6.69
CA ASN A 86 -4.40 22.84 -7.03
C ASN A 86 -4.52 21.90 -8.23
N GLN A 87 -3.65 22.04 -9.24
CA GLN A 87 -3.62 21.14 -10.39
C GLN A 87 -3.19 19.74 -9.95
N LEU A 88 -2.13 19.65 -9.14
CA LEU A 88 -1.68 18.37 -8.59
C LEU A 88 -2.76 17.69 -7.74
N GLN A 89 -3.40 18.42 -6.83
CA GLN A 89 -4.51 17.87 -6.03
C GLN A 89 -5.66 17.37 -6.91
N ASN A 90 -5.96 18.08 -8.01
CA ASN A 90 -6.98 17.66 -8.96
C ASN A 90 -6.58 16.39 -9.73
N MET A 91 -5.31 16.24 -10.13
CA MET A 91 -4.84 15.01 -10.76
C MET A 91 -4.90 13.82 -9.81
N ILE A 92 -4.41 13.99 -8.58
CA ILE A 92 -4.48 12.95 -7.54
C ILE A 92 -5.95 12.57 -7.28
N LYS A 93 -6.83 13.56 -7.14
CA LYS A 93 -8.28 13.36 -7.01
C LYS A 93 -8.84 12.51 -8.15
N ASN A 94 -8.47 12.83 -9.39
CA ASN A 94 -8.98 12.12 -10.57
C ASN A 94 -8.53 10.66 -10.58
N ILE A 95 -7.26 10.39 -10.30
CA ILE A 95 -6.70 9.03 -10.19
C ILE A 95 -7.37 8.22 -9.07
N LEU A 96 -7.57 8.83 -7.89
CA LEU A 96 -8.21 8.13 -6.78
C LEU A 96 -9.69 7.86 -7.05
N LYS A 97 -10.40 8.82 -7.67
CA LYS A 97 -11.79 8.63 -8.07
C LYS A 97 -11.94 7.56 -9.14
N SER A 98 -11.02 7.49 -10.10
CA SER A 98 -11.05 6.47 -11.15
C SER A 98 -10.78 5.09 -10.57
N PHE A 99 -9.83 4.96 -9.64
CA PHE A 99 -9.59 3.72 -8.90
C PHE A 99 -10.83 3.26 -8.13
N LEU A 100 -11.47 4.16 -7.37
CA LEU A 100 -12.69 3.84 -6.64
C LEU A 100 -13.82 3.42 -7.59
N LYS A 101 -14.01 4.16 -8.70
CA LYS A 101 -15.03 3.84 -9.71
C LYS A 101 -14.76 2.49 -10.38
N TYR A 102 -13.51 2.18 -10.68
CA TYR A 102 -13.08 0.90 -11.21
C TYR A 102 -13.48 -0.25 -10.27
N LEU A 103 -13.12 -0.18 -8.99
CA LEU A 103 -13.48 -1.21 -8.02
C LEU A 103 -15.00 -1.39 -7.87
N ILE A 104 -15.77 -0.30 -7.92
CA ILE A 104 -17.24 -0.37 -7.84
C ILE A 104 -17.83 -1.10 -9.04
N LYS A 105 -17.28 -0.86 -10.24
CA LYS A 105 -17.76 -1.42 -11.50
C LYS A 105 -17.18 -2.79 -11.84
N LEU A 106 -16.15 -3.24 -11.12
CA LEU A 106 -15.50 -4.52 -11.39
C LEU A 106 -16.48 -5.68 -11.17
N GLN A 107 -16.70 -6.45 -12.22
CA GLN A 107 -17.55 -7.65 -12.23
C GLN A 107 -16.75 -8.92 -12.57
N ASP A 108 -15.53 -8.78 -13.11
CA ASP A 108 -14.69 -9.93 -13.44
C ASP A 108 -14.30 -10.70 -12.17
N MET A 109 -14.77 -11.95 -12.08
CA MET A 109 -14.58 -12.79 -10.91
C MET A 109 -13.12 -13.18 -10.70
N ASN A 110 -12.32 -13.27 -11.77
CA ASN A 110 -10.91 -13.62 -11.65
C ASN A 110 -10.12 -12.49 -11.00
N THR A 111 -10.31 -11.25 -11.47
CA THR A 111 -9.71 -10.05 -10.86
C THR A 111 -10.22 -9.83 -9.44
N ILE A 112 -11.51 -10.07 -9.17
CA ILE A 112 -12.06 -10.00 -7.82
C ILE A 112 -11.34 -10.96 -6.87
N ARG A 113 -11.19 -12.24 -7.25
CA ARG A 113 -10.48 -13.23 -6.44
C ARG A 113 -9.01 -12.87 -6.25
N LYS A 114 -8.35 -12.39 -7.30
CA LYS A 114 -6.97 -11.85 -7.26
C LYS A 114 -6.85 -10.75 -6.19
N TYR A 115 -7.77 -9.78 -6.18
CA TYR A 115 -7.75 -8.69 -5.19
C TYR A 115 -8.08 -9.14 -3.77
N GLN A 116 -8.98 -10.11 -3.60
CA GLN A 116 -9.24 -10.70 -2.28
C GLN A 116 -7.98 -11.37 -1.72
N SER A 117 -7.26 -12.13 -2.55
CA SER A 117 -6.00 -12.78 -2.18
C SER A 117 -4.89 -11.75 -1.86
N MET A 118 -4.76 -10.70 -2.66
CA MET A 118 -3.80 -9.60 -2.40
C MET A 118 -4.08 -8.89 -1.07
N TYR A 119 -5.35 -8.71 -0.71
CA TYR A 119 -5.73 -7.97 0.49
C TYR A 119 -5.46 -8.75 1.79
N SER A 120 -5.66 -10.06 1.78
CA SER A 120 -5.31 -10.94 2.90
C SER A 120 -5.08 -12.36 2.42
N LYS A 121 -3.88 -12.90 2.69
CA LYS A 121 -3.53 -14.29 2.37
C LYS A 121 -4.20 -15.30 3.32
N HIS A 122 -4.50 -14.89 4.55
CA HIS A 122 -4.91 -15.80 5.64
C HIS A 122 -6.38 -15.67 6.04
N THR A 123 -7.11 -14.70 5.49
CA THR A 123 -8.50 -14.44 5.87
C THR A 123 -9.36 -14.27 4.64
N ILE A 124 -10.46 -15.01 4.58
CA ILE A 124 -11.46 -14.83 3.53
C ILE A 124 -12.11 -13.46 3.72
N ILE A 125 -11.80 -12.53 2.83
CA ILE A 125 -12.35 -11.18 2.84
C ILE A 125 -13.24 -11.01 1.62
N SER A 126 -14.45 -10.51 1.85
CA SER A 126 -15.37 -10.22 0.75
C SER A 126 -14.87 -9.01 -0.05
N PHE A 127 -15.06 -9.04 -1.37
CA PHE A 127 -14.72 -7.89 -2.21
C PHE A 127 -15.51 -6.62 -1.81
N SER A 128 -16.71 -6.78 -1.27
CA SER A 128 -17.50 -5.68 -0.69
C SER A 128 -16.77 -4.96 0.44
N GLN A 129 -16.06 -5.69 1.31
CA GLN A 129 -15.24 -5.09 2.36
C GLN A 129 -14.06 -4.29 1.79
N ILE A 130 -13.39 -4.81 0.76
CA ILE A 130 -12.31 -4.08 0.06
C ILE A 130 -12.86 -2.76 -0.49
N LYS A 131 -13.98 -2.81 -1.23
CA LYS A 131 -14.68 -1.61 -1.73
C LYS A 131 -14.98 -0.64 -0.59
N LYS A 132 -15.53 -1.11 0.53
CA LYS A 132 -15.85 -0.28 1.70
C LYS A 132 -14.61 0.40 2.30
N VAL A 133 -13.49 -0.31 2.40
CA VAL A 133 -12.24 0.25 2.92
C VAL A 133 -11.68 1.30 1.98
N VAL A 134 -11.68 1.04 0.67
CA VAL A 134 -11.23 2.03 -0.33
C VAL A 134 -12.14 3.25 -0.31
N SER A 135 -13.47 3.10 -0.29
CA SER A 135 -14.41 4.22 -0.18
C SER A 135 -14.19 5.09 1.06
N LYS A 136 -13.79 4.48 2.19
CA LYS A 136 -13.46 5.24 3.42
C LYS A 136 -12.18 6.05 3.27
N LYS A 137 -11.16 5.50 2.59
CA LYS A 137 -9.88 6.20 2.34
C LYS A 137 -10.01 7.25 1.25
N VAL A 138 -10.75 6.96 0.19
CA VAL A 138 -11.07 7.88 -0.91
C VAL A 138 -12.32 8.68 -0.55
N ASN A 139 -12.21 9.54 0.45
CA ASN A 139 -13.32 10.35 0.90
C ASN A 139 -13.54 11.53 -0.06
N ILE A 140 -14.60 11.45 -0.87
CA ILE A 140 -14.96 12.46 -1.87
C ILE A 140 -15.28 13.83 -1.25
N LYS A 141 -15.73 13.87 0.00
CA LYS A 141 -16.04 15.12 0.72
C LYS A 141 -14.78 15.81 1.26
N ALA A 142 -13.66 15.09 1.38
CA ALA A 142 -12.42 15.64 1.92
C ALA A 142 -11.49 16.12 0.79
N ASN A 143 -10.88 17.29 0.99
CA ASN A 143 -10.05 17.94 -0.05
C ASN A 143 -8.55 17.62 0.05
N ARG A 144 -8.14 16.83 1.04
CA ARG A 144 -6.74 16.47 1.30
C ARG A 144 -6.32 15.25 0.46
N TRP A 145 -6.33 15.39 -0.87
CA TRP A 145 -6.16 14.26 -1.80
C TRP A 145 -4.78 13.63 -1.74
N ASN A 146 -3.73 14.42 -1.54
CA ASN A 146 -2.38 13.90 -1.31
C ASN A 146 -2.28 12.98 -0.09
N PHE A 147 -2.92 13.33 1.03
CA PHE A 147 -2.94 12.48 2.22
C PHE A 147 -3.72 11.18 1.99
N GLN A 148 -4.81 11.24 1.21
CA GLN A 148 -5.57 10.03 0.84
C GLN A 148 -4.73 9.09 -0.02
N LEU A 149 -4.03 9.63 -1.03
CA LEU A 149 -3.11 8.87 -1.87
C LEU A 149 -2.00 8.23 -1.04
N GLN A 150 -1.35 9.02 -0.17
CA GLN A 150 -0.34 8.52 0.74
C GLN A 150 -0.88 7.40 1.63
N SER A 151 -2.10 7.54 2.17
CA SER A 151 -2.74 6.51 3.00
C SER A 151 -3.03 5.21 2.25
N ILE A 152 -3.24 5.25 0.94
CA ILE A 152 -3.42 4.07 0.10
C ILE A 152 -2.06 3.42 -0.19
N VAL A 153 -1.08 4.21 -0.62
CA VAL A 153 0.27 3.75 -0.96
C VAL A 153 1.01 3.18 0.26
N GLN A 154 0.79 3.73 1.46
CA GLN A 154 1.39 3.21 2.70
C GLN A 154 0.64 2.00 3.28
N SER A 155 -0.56 1.68 2.79
CA SER A 155 -1.33 0.55 3.30
C SER A 155 -0.78 -0.75 2.73
N GLN A 156 -0.26 -1.63 3.59
CA GLN A 156 0.23 -2.95 3.19
C GLN A 156 -0.78 -3.74 2.33
N LYS A 157 -2.07 -3.62 2.65
CA LYS A 157 -3.13 -4.36 1.96
C LYS A 157 -3.57 -3.70 0.65
N LEU A 158 -3.70 -2.37 0.63
CA LEU A 158 -4.24 -1.67 -0.54
C LEU A 158 -3.17 -1.27 -1.57
N LYS A 159 -1.91 -1.13 -1.15
CA LYS A 159 -0.79 -0.75 -2.03
C LYS A 159 -0.74 -1.65 -3.27
N HIS A 160 -0.83 -2.97 -3.08
CA HIS A 160 -0.75 -3.94 -4.17
C HIS A 160 -1.95 -3.88 -5.12
N ILE A 161 -3.17 -3.74 -4.60
CA ILE A 161 -4.38 -3.61 -5.41
C ILE A 161 -4.35 -2.31 -6.22
N PHE A 162 -3.89 -1.22 -5.59
CA PHE A 162 -3.78 0.06 -6.25
C PHE A 162 -2.70 0.05 -7.34
N TYR A 163 -1.55 -0.58 -7.06
CA TYR A 163 -0.48 -0.81 -8.03
C TYR A 163 -0.98 -1.57 -9.27
N ASP A 164 -1.69 -2.68 -9.06
CA ASP A 164 -2.26 -3.48 -10.14
C ASP A 164 -3.22 -2.68 -11.04
N TYR A 165 -4.10 -1.89 -10.43
CA TYR A 165 -4.97 -0.96 -11.15
C TYR A 165 -4.17 0.07 -11.96
N LEU A 166 -3.10 0.63 -11.39
CA LEU A 166 -2.28 1.64 -12.06
C LEU A 166 -1.59 1.07 -13.30
N ILE A 167 -1.16 -0.19 -13.29
CA ILE A 167 -0.53 -0.83 -14.44
C ILE A 167 -1.59 -1.22 -15.49
N ASP A 168 -2.62 -1.96 -15.10
CA ASP A 168 -3.45 -2.67 -16.08
C ASP A 168 -4.69 -1.88 -16.53
N SER A 169 -5.18 -0.97 -15.69
CA SER A 169 -6.50 -0.35 -15.88
C SER A 169 -6.48 1.16 -16.01
N SER A 170 -5.41 1.83 -15.55
CA SER A 170 -5.34 3.28 -15.56
C SER A 170 -5.24 3.86 -16.98
N GLU A 171 -4.59 3.16 -17.91
CA GLU A 171 -4.49 3.59 -19.31
C GLU A 171 -5.85 3.59 -19.99
N SER A 172 -6.61 2.49 -19.86
CA SER A 172 -7.99 2.42 -20.37
C SER A 172 -8.85 3.54 -19.78
N TRP A 173 -8.68 3.87 -18.51
CA TRP A 173 -9.38 5.01 -17.91
C TRP A 173 -8.96 6.34 -18.56
N LEU A 174 -7.67 6.59 -18.72
CA LEU A 174 -7.16 7.84 -19.28
C LEU A 174 -7.72 8.09 -20.69
N LEU A 175 -7.71 7.06 -21.54
CA LEU A 175 -8.23 7.12 -22.92
C LEU A 175 -9.72 7.47 -22.99
N GLN A 176 -10.51 7.01 -22.02
CA GLN A 176 -11.96 7.24 -21.97
C GLN A 176 -12.35 8.49 -21.17
N SER A 177 -11.41 9.09 -20.44
CA SER A 177 -11.67 10.20 -19.54
C SER A 177 -11.66 11.53 -20.29
N LYS A 178 -12.43 12.51 -19.77
CA LYS A 178 -12.42 13.89 -20.29
C LYS A 178 -11.29 14.74 -19.68
N VAL A 179 -10.20 14.12 -19.22
CA VAL A 179 -9.07 14.89 -18.65
C VAL A 179 -8.31 15.56 -19.79
N SER A 180 -8.05 16.86 -19.68
CA SER A 180 -7.34 17.60 -20.73
C SER A 180 -5.84 17.31 -20.77
N ASN A 181 -5.25 16.95 -19.61
CA ASN A 181 -3.81 16.86 -19.40
C ASN A 181 -3.40 15.39 -19.22
N THR A 182 -3.68 14.54 -20.20
CA THR A 182 -3.42 13.09 -20.11
C THR A 182 -1.95 12.78 -19.83
N ASN A 183 -1.02 13.44 -20.52
CA ASN A 183 0.43 13.25 -20.33
C ASN A 183 0.87 13.54 -18.89
N GLU A 184 0.33 14.57 -18.27
CA GLU A 184 0.65 14.91 -16.87
C GLU A 184 0.09 13.88 -15.88
N HIS A 185 -1.08 13.29 -16.18
CA HIS A 185 -1.60 12.18 -15.37
C HIS A 185 -0.74 10.93 -15.55
N GLN A 186 -0.30 10.61 -16.76
CA GLN A 186 0.61 9.48 -17.02
C GLN A 186 1.93 9.66 -16.27
N ARG A 187 2.53 10.86 -16.31
CA ARG A 187 3.75 11.17 -15.54
C ARG A 187 3.54 10.97 -14.05
N LEU A 188 2.42 11.46 -13.50
CA LEU A 188 2.11 11.26 -12.08
C LEU A 188 1.89 9.78 -11.74
N ILE A 189 1.22 9.02 -12.61
CA ILE A 189 1.02 7.57 -12.43
C ILE A 189 2.37 6.85 -12.43
N PHE A 190 3.24 7.16 -13.39
CA PHE A 190 4.59 6.59 -13.47
C PHE A 190 5.40 6.90 -12.21
N PHE A 191 5.34 8.14 -11.72
CA PHE A 191 5.98 8.50 -10.46
C PHE A 191 5.45 7.69 -9.27
N ILE A 192 4.13 7.52 -9.16
CA ILE A 192 3.52 6.73 -8.08
C ILE A 192 3.98 5.26 -8.17
N LEU A 193 3.99 4.67 -9.38
CA LEU A 193 4.47 3.31 -9.61
C LEU A 193 5.92 3.16 -9.18
N ASN A 194 6.79 4.07 -9.63
CA ASN A 194 8.21 4.07 -9.27
C ASN A 194 8.43 4.16 -7.75
N CYS A 195 7.63 4.97 -7.05
CA CYS A 195 7.68 5.02 -5.58
C CYS A 195 7.25 3.71 -4.93
N ILE A 196 6.22 3.03 -5.46
CA ILE A 196 5.75 1.75 -4.92
C ILE A 196 6.80 0.65 -5.14
N GLU A 197 7.37 0.56 -6.33
CA GLU A 197 8.35 -0.46 -6.73
C GLU A 197 9.65 -0.34 -5.94
N ASN A 198 10.17 0.88 -5.80
CA ASN A 198 11.40 1.13 -5.05
C ASN A 198 11.17 1.29 -3.53
N ASN A 199 9.95 1.03 -3.04
CA ASN A 199 9.54 1.28 -1.65
C ASN A 199 9.94 2.68 -1.14
N GLN A 200 9.92 3.69 -2.02
CA GLN A 200 10.25 5.06 -1.68
C GLN A 200 9.04 5.80 -1.12
N PRO A 201 9.25 6.73 -0.17
CA PRO A 201 8.16 7.54 0.34
C PRO A 201 7.63 8.47 -0.76
N LEU A 202 6.30 8.54 -0.88
CA LEU A 202 5.64 9.45 -1.82
C LEU A 202 5.80 10.91 -1.35
N LYS A 203 6.86 11.59 -1.82
CA LYS A 203 7.21 12.97 -1.46
C LYS A 203 6.37 14.01 -2.22
N ILE A 204 5.05 13.96 -2.10
CA ILE A 204 4.15 15.01 -2.63
C ILE A 204 3.99 16.10 -1.57
N LYS A 205 4.61 17.27 -1.79
CA LYS A 205 4.62 18.39 -0.84
C LYS A 205 3.20 18.70 -0.31
N THR A 206 3.05 18.56 1.01
CA THR A 206 1.91 19.04 1.78
C THR A 206 2.07 20.55 1.99
N TYR A 207 0.95 21.28 1.96
CA TYR A 207 0.90 22.73 2.17
C TYR A 207 1.77 23.16 3.37
N LYS A 208 2.73 24.07 3.17
CA LYS A 208 3.32 24.80 4.29
C LYS A 208 2.27 25.79 4.77
N LYS A 209 1.79 25.65 6.01
CA LYS A 209 1.07 26.74 6.68
C LYS A 209 1.96 27.98 6.59
N LYS A 210 1.47 29.06 5.96
CA LYS A 210 2.04 30.38 6.17
C LYS A 210 1.89 30.65 7.67
N LYS A 211 3.01 30.92 8.35
CA LYS A 211 3.00 31.47 9.70
C LYS A 211 2.48 32.89 9.64
#